data_AF-A0A953AZW8-F1
#
_entry.id   AF-A0A953AZW8-F1
#
_cell.length_a   1.000
_cell.length_b   1.000
_cell.length_c   1.000
_cell.angle_alpha   90.00
_cell.angle_beta   90.00
_cell.angle_gamma   90.00
#
_symmetry.space_group_name_H-M   'P 1'
#
loop_
_entity.id
_entity.type
_entity.pdbx_description
1 polymer ?
#
loop_
_entity_poly.entity_id
_entity_poly.type
_entity_poly.pdbx_seq_one_letter_code
_entity_poly.pdbx_strand_id
1 'polypeptide(L)'
;MRGFRLFFVLAAGQAGLWVPLWVLRFLGALPAPSYPPGAAWHAHEMIYGSIAAAMAGFLTVGGGGWRVAVPAAVWLAARVALLAPGAVGPAAATGLDLAFLPLVLALRRPPLWAAPKLLTLGVAALGSGLVGVN
;
A
#
# COMPACT_ATOMS: atom_id res chain seq x y z
N MET A 1 -16.87 5.59 10.04
CA MET A 1 -16.59 5.62 8.59
C MET A 1 -16.45 4.19 8.10
N ARG A 2 -17.24 3.77 7.09
CA ARG A 2 -17.13 2.43 6.47
C ARG A 2 -15.78 2.38 5.73
N GLY A 3 -14.99 1.32 5.94
CA GLY A 3 -13.62 1.17 5.40
C GLY A 3 -13.52 1.20 3.88
N PHE A 4 -14.64 1.05 3.18
CA PHE A 4 -14.77 1.05 1.72
C PHE A 4 -14.24 2.30 1.00
N ARG A 5 -13.85 3.37 1.70
CA ARG A 5 -13.45 4.64 1.05
C ARG A 5 -12.17 5.26 1.56
N LEU A 6 -11.80 5.02 2.82
CA LEU A 6 -10.67 5.74 3.42
C LEU A 6 -9.38 5.51 2.61
N PHE A 7 -9.04 4.25 2.36
CA PHE A 7 -7.79 3.93 1.67
C PHE A 7 -7.77 4.33 0.19
N PHE A 8 -8.91 4.35 -0.50
CA PHE A 8 -8.97 4.90 -1.86
C PHE A 8 -8.76 6.43 -1.87
N VAL A 9 -9.32 7.14 -0.89
CA VAL A 9 -9.09 8.58 -0.72
C VAL A 9 -7.64 8.84 -0.37
N LEU A 10 -7.04 8.05 0.53
CA LEU A 10 -5.62 8.16 0.87
C LEU A 10 -4.72 7.88 -0.35
N ALA A 11 -5.01 6.85 -1.14
CA ALA A 11 -4.26 6.52 -2.35
C ALA A 11 -4.32 7.65 -3.38
N ALA A 12 -5.52 8.17 -3.67
CA ALA A 12 -5.71 9.26 -4.61
C ALA A 12 -5.07 10.57 -4.10
N GLY A 13 -5.22 10.88 -2.82
CA GLY A 13 -4.62 12.04 -2.18
C GLY A 13 -3.09 11.98 -2.19
N GLN A 14 -2.51 10.82 -1.90
CA GLN A 14 -1.07 10.57 -1.99
C GLN A 14 -0.58 10.87 -3.40
N ALA A 15 -1.15 10.20 -4.41
CA ALA A 15 -0.72 10.36 -5.80
C ALA A 15 -0.87 11.81 -6.29
N GLY A 16 -2.00 12.44 -5.96
CA GLY A 16 -2.29 13.83 -6.32
C GLY A 16 -1.31 14.84 -5.70
N LEU A 17 -0.68 14.53 -4.57
CA LEU A 17 0.32 15.38 -3.92
C LEU A 17 1.76 15.00 -4.31
N TRP A 18 2.08 13.72 -4.37
CA TRP A 18 3.46 13.24 -4.56
C TRP A 18 3.92 13.33 -6.01
N VAL A 19 3.01 13.22 -6.99
CA VAL A 19 3.37 13.40 -8.41
C VAL A 19 3.81 14.84 -8.66
N PRO A 20 3.04 15.89 -8.28
CA PRO A 20 3.52 17.28 -8.39
C PRO A 20 4.81 17.53 -7.60
N LEU A 21 4.90 16.99 -6.38
CA LEU A 21 6.10 17.17 -5.54
C LEU A 21 7.35 16.60 -6.22
N TRP A 22 7.22 15.42 -6.85
CA TRP A 22 8.31 14.84 -7.63
C TRP A 22 8.65 15.68 -8.86
N VAL A 23 7.66 16.18 -9.61
CA VAL A 23 7.89 17.05 -10.77
C VAL A 23 8.69 18.29 -10.37
N LEU A 24 8.33 18.94 -9.25
CA LEU A 24 9.08 20.08 -8.73
C LEU A 24 10.54 19.74 -8.39
N ARG A 25 10.78 18.56 -7.79
CA ARG A 25 12.13 18.08 -7.49
C ARG A 25 12.91 17.73 -8.77
N PHE A 26 12.25 17.12 -9.74
CA PHE A 26 12.84 16.75 -11.03
C PHE A 26 13.30 17.99 -11.82
N LEU A 27 12.52 19.06 -11.75
CA LEU A 27 12.85 20.36 -12.35
C LEU A 27 13.88 21.16 -11.54
N GLY A 28 14.35 20.66 -10.40
CA GLY A 28 15.31 21.34 -9.52
C GLY A 28 14.72 22.49 -8.70
N ALA A 29 13.39 22.66 -8.67
CA ALA A 29 12.72 23.70 -7.88
C ALA A 29 12.67 23.37 -6.37
N LEU A 30 12.92 22.10 -6.01
CA LEU A 30 13.01 21.64 -4.63
C LEU A 30 14.26 20.77 -4.44
N PRO A 31 14.81 20.69 -3.21
CA PRO A 31 15.93 19.81 -2.90
C PRO A 31 15.61 18.35 -3.26
N ALA A 32 16.62 17.64 -3.76
CA ALA A 32 16.52 16.21 -4.03
C ALA A 32 16.21 15.45 -2.73
N PRO A 33 15.40 14.37 -2.79
CA PRO A 33 15.13 13.57 -1.61
C PRO A 33 16.41 12.91 -1.13
N SER A 34 16.64 12.92 0.18
CA SER A 34 17.84 12.33 0.77
C SER A 34 17.79 10.80 0.80
N TYR A 35 16.59 10.21 0.90
CA TYR A 35 16.41 8.76 0.90
C TYR A 35 14.95 8.36 0.57
N PRO A 36 14.71 7.51 -0.45
CA PRO A 36 15.63 7.15 -1.54
C PRO A 36 16.02 8.37 -2.39
N PRO A 37 17.15 8.37 -3.12
CA PRO A 37 17.54 9.51 -3.94
C PRO A 37 16.83 9.56 -5.31
N GLY A 38 16.62 10.77 -5.82
CA GLY A 38 16.16 11.02 -7.19
C GLY A 38 14.82 10.36 -7.54
N ALA A 39 14.75 9.70 -8.71
CA ALA A 39 13.54 9.04 -9.20
C ALA A 39 13.14 7.80 -8.38
N ALA A 40 14.08 7.19 -7.64
CA ALA A 40 13.77 6.04 -6.79
C ALA A 40 12.78 6.41 -5.68
N TRP A 41 12.83 7.64 -5.16
CA TRP A 41 11.84 8.14 -4.19
C TRP A 41 10.42 8.13 -4.77
N HIS A 42 10.26 8.61 -6.00
CA HIS A 42 8.97 8.64 -6.65
C HIS A 42 8.42 7.24 -6.90
N ALA A 43 9.24 6.34 -7.46
CA ALA A 43 8.85 4.96 -7.68
C ALA A 43 8.44 4.28 -6.36
N HIS A 44 9.22 4.48 -5.29
CA HIS A 44 8.93 3.96 -3.95
C HIS A 44 7.57 4.44 -3.45
N GLU A 45 7.28 5.73 -3.57
CA GLU A 45 6.04 6.32 -3.08
C GLU A 45 4.81 5.91 -3.91
N MET A 46 4.98 5.67 -5.21
CA MET A 46 3.89 5.16 -6.05
C MET A 46 3.56 3.71 -5.72
N ILE A 47 4.56 2.86 -5.49
CA ILE A 47 4.39 1.43 -5.19
C ILE A 47 3.94 1.21 -3.74
N TYR A 48 4.71 1.69 -2.76
CA TYR A 48 4.47 1.42 -1.35
C TYR A 48 3.47 2.38 -0.71
N GLY A 49 3.22 3.53 -1.33
CA GLY A 49 2.25 4.51 -0.85
C GLY A 49 0.90 4.32 -1.52
N SER A 50 0.82 4.76 -2.77
CA SER A 50 -0.44 4.88 -3.51
C SER A 50 -1.02 3.52 -3.89
N ILE A 51 -0.24 2.64 -4.50
CA ILE A 51 -0.69 1.29 -4.90
C ILE A 51 -1.02 0.45 -3.66
N ALA A 52 -0.15 0.44 -2.64
CA ALA A 52 -0.42 -0.30 -1.41
C ALA A 52 -1.69 0.19 -0.70
N ALA A 53 -1.95 1.50 -0.65
CA ALA A 53 -3.20 2.05 -0.12
C ALA A 53 -4.40 1.59 -0.97
N ALA A 54 -4.32 1.64 -2.30
CA ALA A 54 -5.39 1.14 -3.15
C ALA A 54 -5.69 -0.35 -2.90
N MET A 55 -4.66 -1.19 -2.76
CA MET A 55 -4.79 -2.61 -2.38
C MET A 55 -5.49 -2.76 -1.02
N ALA A 56 -5.10 -1.97 0.00
CA ALA A 56 -5.76 -1.99 1.30
C ALA A 56 -7.23 -1.56 1.21
N GLY A 57 -7.59 -0.65 0.30
CA GLY A 57 -8.97 -0.31 -0.02
C GLY A 57 -9.81 -1.52 -0.39
N PHE A 58 -9.31 -2.37 -1.29
CA PHE A 58 -9.96 -3.63 -1.65
C PHE A 58 -10.01 -4.64 -0.49
N LEU A 59 -8.94 -4.78 0.28
CA LEU A 59 -8.88 -5.72 1.41
C LEU A 59 -9.82 -5.33 2.58
N THR A 60 -10.15 -4.03 2.70
CA THR A 60 -10.94 -3.49 3.81
C THR A 60 -12.41 -3.24 3.46
N VAL A 61 -12.85 -3.66 2.26
CA VAL A 61 -14.25 -3.61 1.82
C VAL A 61 -15.20 -4.23 2.85
N GLY A 62 -16.21 -3.48 3.28
CA GLY A 62 -17.18 -3.93 4.30
C GLY A 62 -16.65 -3.98 5.74
N GLY A 63 -15.37 -3.64 5.96
CA GLY A 63 -14.79 -3.43 7.29
C GLY A 63 -14.96 -2.02 7.83
N GLY A 64 -14.56 -1.78 9.07
CA GLY A 64 -14.58 -0.46 9.69
C GLY A 64 -13.95 -0.45 11.08
N GLY A 65 -13.98 0.70 11.74
CA GLY A 65 -13.46 0.88 13.10
C GLY A 65 -11.95 0.77 13.18
N TRP A 66 -11.45 0.31 14.33
CA TRP A 66 -10.01 0.24 14.62
C TRP A 66 -9.22 -0.63 13.63
N ARG A 67 -9.86 -1.66 13.04
CA ARG A 67 -9.26 -2.54 12.02
C ARG A 67 -8.89 -1.82 10.71
N VAL A 68 -9.43 -0.62 10.50
CA VAL A 68 -9.13 0.26 9.37
C VAL A 68 -8.33 1.48 9.83
N ALA A 69 -8.67 2.04 11.00
CA ALA A 69 -8.00 3.22 11.53
C ALA A 69 -6.52 2.96 11.88
N VAL A 70 -6.20 1.80 12.49
CA VAL A 70 -4.82 1.48 12.89
C VAL A 70 -3.90 1.34 11.67
N PRO A 71 -4.23 0.55 10.61
CA PRO A 71 -3.40 0.52 9.42
C PRO A 71 -3.32 1.85 8.69
N ALA A 72 -4.38 2.67 8.70
CA ALA A 72 -4.35 4.01 8.11
C ALA A 72 -3.38 4.94 8.85
N ALA A 73 -3.34 4.87 10.19
CA ALA A 73 -2.40 5.64 11.00
C ALA A 73 -0.95 5.20 10.75
N VAL A 74 -0.70 3.88 10.68
CA VAL A 74 0.64 3.33 10.35
C VAL A 74 1.08 3.79 8.96
N TRP A 75 0.19 3.70 7.96
CA TRP A 75 0.47 4.16 6.61
C TRP A 75 0.83 5.65 6.58
N LEU A 76 0.03 6.51 7.23
CA LEU A 76 0.29 7.95 7.32
C LEU A 76 1.63 8.24 8.01
N ALA A 77 1.92 7.56 9.12
CA ALA A 77 3.19 7.71 9.83
C ALA A 77 4.38 7.38 8.92
N ALA A 78 4.25 6.36 8.09
CA ALA A 78 5.29 5.96 7.14
C ALA A 78 5.55 7.05 6.07
N ARG A 79 4.48 7.67 5.54
CA ARG A 79 4.61 8.79 4.58
C ARG A 79 5.27 10.01 5.19
N VAL A 80 4.91 10.34 6.43
CA VAL A 80 5.54 11.46 7.17
C VAL A 80 7.01 11.16 7.46
N ALA A 81 7.33 9.93 7.86
CA ALA A 81 8.71 9.52 8.12
C ALA A 81 9.61 9.64 6.88
N LEU A 82 9.09 9.36 5.68
CA LEU A 82 9.81 9.49 4.42
C LEU A 82 9.98 10.92 3.93
N LEU A 83 9.15 11.87 4.38
CA LEU A 83 9.35 13.29 4.11
C LEU A 83 10.46 13.89 4.98
N ALA A 84 10.69 13.33 6.18
CA ALA A 84 11.68 13.79 7.14
C ALA A 84 12.55 12.64 7.68
N PRO A 85 13.35 11.96 6.83
CA PRO A 85 14.12 10.79 7.24
C PRO A 85 15.12 11.09 8.37
N GLY A 86 15.57 12.35 8.51
CA GLY A 86 16.43 12.79 9.61
C GLY A 86 15.75 12.81 10.99
N ALA A 87 14.42 12.82 11.08
CA ALA A 87 13.70 12.91 12.34
C ALA A 87 13.48 11.54 13.01
N VAL A 88 13.35 10.47 12.23
CA VAL A 88 12.98 9.11 12.71
C VAL A 88 14.05 8.06 12.38
N GLY A 89 14.97 8.38 11.47
CA GLY A 89 15.99 7.46 11.00
C GLY A 89 15.46 6.47 9.94
N PRO A 90 16.32 6.01 9.02
CA PRO A 90 15.92 5.19 7.88
C PRO A 90 15.35 3.82 8.29
N ALA A 91 15.84 3.23 9.38
CA ALA A 91 15.35 1.94 9.86
C ALA A 91 13.89 1.99 10.32
N ALA A 92 13.50 3.06 11.04
CA ALA A 92 12.13 3.23 11.51
C ALA A 92 11.17 3.54 10.34
N ALA A 93 11.59 4.38 9.39
CA ALA A 93 10.80 4.67 8.19
C ALA A 93 10.53 3.39 7.37
N THR A 94 11.57 2.58 7.12
CA THR A 94 11.43 1.28 6.44
C THR A 94 10.55 0.31 7.23
N GLY A 95 10.70 0.28 8.57
CA GLY A 95 9.87 -0.56 9.43
C GLY A 95 8.37 -0.21 9.33
N LEU A 96 8.02 1.07 9.32
CA LEU A 96 6.63 1.53 9.16
C LEU A 96 6.06 1.15 7.79
N ASP A 97 6.84 1.34 6.72
CA ASP A 97 6.44 0.99 5.36
C ASP A 97 6.17 -0.51 5.20
N LEU A 98 7.07 -1.34 5.73
CA LEU A 98 6.95 -2.79 5.65
C LEU A 98 5.84 -3.32 6.56
N ALA A 99 5.51 -2.64 7.65
CA ALA A 99 4.48 -3.07 8.59
C ALA A 99 3.06 -2.91 8.05
N PHE A 100 2.83 -1.96 7.14
CA PHE A 100 1.48 -1.60 6.70
C PHE A 100 0.70 -2.76 6.07
N LEU A 101 1.23 -3.39 5.01
CA LEU A 101 0.52 -4.47 4.30
C LEU A 101 0.29 -5.72 5.17
N PRO A 102 1.29 -6.24 5.91
CA PRO A 102 1.08 -7.33 6.86
C PRO A 102 0.00 -7.03 7.89
N LEU A 103 -0.05 -5.79 8.40
CA LEU A 103 -1.05 -5.37 9.37
C LEU A 103 -2.47 -5.38 8.77
N VAL A 104 -2.64 -4.90 7.54
CA VAL A 104 -3.93 -4.98 6.83
C VAL A 104 -4.36 -6.44 6.67
N LEU A 105 -3.45 -7.32 6.26
CA LEU A 105 -3.73 -8.75 6.08
C LEU A 105 -4.13 -9.42 7.39
N ALA A 106 -3.36 -9.19 8.47
CA ALA A 106 -3.62 -9.77 9.79
C ALA A 106 -4.99 -9.38 10.35
N LEU A 107 -5.39 -8.11 10.19
CA LEU A 107 -6.64 -7.58 10.72
C LEU A 107 -7.87 -7.95 9.91
N ARG A 108 -7.70 -8.28 8.63
CA ARG A 108 -8.82 -8.63 7.72
C ARG A 108 -9.03 -10.12 7.55
N ARG A 109 -8.02 -10.97 7.78
CA ARG A 109 -8.07 -12.42 7.55
C ARG A 109 -8.76 -12.74 6.21
N PRO A 110 -8.12 -12.42 5.07
CA PRO A 110 -8.77 -12.52 3.77
C PRO A 110 -9.42 -13.90 3.58
N PRO A 111 -10.62 -13.97 2.97
CA PRO A 111 -11.37 -15.21 2.80
C PRO A 111 -10.61 -16.29 2.01
N LEU A 112 -9.46 -15.96 1.38
CA LEU A 112 -8.53 -16.95 0.81
C LEU A 112 -8.09 -18.03 1.81
N TRP A 113 -8.03 -17.71 3.10
CA TRP A 113 -7.71 -18.69 4.15
C TRP A 113 -8.93 -19.37 4.78
N ALA A 114 -10.14 -18.89 4.46
CA ALA A 114 -11.41 -19.38 5.01
C ALA A 114 -12.32 -20.02 3.94
N ALA A 115 -11.95 -19.93 2.66
CA ALA A 115 -12.73 -20.50 1.57
C ALA A 115 -12.68 -22.04 1.61
N PRO A 116 -13.81 -22.73 1.39
CA PRO A 116 -13.82 -24.18 1.28
C PRO A 116 -12.90 -24.61 0.13
N LYS A 117 -11.92 -25.47 0.45
CA LYS A 117 -10.84 -25.93 -0.45
C LYS A 117 -11.32 -26.39 -1.84
N LEU A 118 -12.58 -26.85 -1.95
CA LEU A 118 -13.19 -27.36 -3.19
C LEU A 118 -13.28 -26.32 -4.31
N LEU A 119 -13.58 -25.05 -4.01
CA LEU A 119 -13.72 -24.02 -5.06
C LEU A 119 -12.35 -23.62 -5.62
N THR A 120 -11.34 -23.50 -4.76
CA THR A 120 -9.96 -23.17 -5.13
C THR A 120 -9.31 -24.31 -5.92
N LEU A 121 -9.56 -25.57 -5.53
CA LEU A 121 -9.13 -26.74 -6.28
C LEU A 121 -9.84 -26.86 -7.63
N GLY A 122 -11.13 -26.50 -7.70
CA GLY A 122 -11.88 -26.48 -8.97
C GLY A 122 -11.35 -25.48 -9.98
N VAL A 123 -11.00 -24.26 -9.53
CA VAL A 123 -10.38 -23.24 -10.40
C VAL A 123 -8.98 -23.65 -10.84
N ALA A 124 -8.19 -24.25 -9.95
CA ALA A 124 -6.86 -24.77 -10.29
C ALA A 124 -6.95 -25.93 -11.30
N ALA A 125 -7.92 -26.85 -11.14
CA ALA A 125 -8.17 -27.96 -12.05
C ALA A 125 -8.68 -27.52 -13.43
N LEU A 126 -9.53 -26.49 -13.48
CA LEU A 126 -9.96 -25.88 -14.75
C LEU A 126 -8.81 -25.18 -15.45
N GLY A 127 -7.93 -24.50 -14.70
CA GLY A 127 -6.74 -23.86 -15.23
C GLY A 127 -5.74 -24.86 -15.82
N SER A 128 -5.49 -25.98 -15.13
CA SER A 128 -4.61 -27.04 -15.65
C SER A 128 -5.22 -27.83 -16.80
N GLY A 129 -6.54 -28.00 -16.83
CA GLY A 129 -7.26 -28.61 -17.95
C GLY A 129 -7.17 -27.81 -19.25
N LEU A 130 -7.07 -26.48 -19.19
CA LEU A 130 -6.94 -25.63 -20.38
C LEU A 130 -5.51 -25.60 -20.97
N VAL A 131 -4.48 -25.92 -20.16
CA VAL A 131 -3.08 -25.93 -20.60
C VAL A 131 -2.69 -27.28 -21.23
N GLY A 132 -3.40 -28.36 -20.94
CA GLY A 132 -3.12 -29.71 -21.47
C GLY A 132 -3.74 -30.05 -22.83
N VAL A 133 -4.33 -29.08 -23.54
CA VAL A 133 -5.08 -29.30 -24.80
C VAL A 133 -4.41 -28.63 -26.02
N ASN A 134 -3.21 -28.06 -25.86
CA ASN A 134 -2.33 -27.64 -26.97
C ASN A 134 -1.14 -28.59 -27.08
#